data_AF-A0A0A1CES5-F1
#
_entry.id   AF-A0A0A1CES5-F1
#
_cell.length_a   1.000
_cell.length_b   1.000
_cell.length_c   1.000
_cell.angle_alpha   90.00
_cell.angle_beta   90.00
_cell.angle_gamma   90.00
#
_symmetry.space_group_name_H-M   'P 1'
#
loop_
_entity.id
_entity.type
_entity.pdbx_description
1 polymer ?
#
loop_
_entity_poly.entity_id
_entity_poly.type
_entity_poly.pdbx_seq_one_letter_code
_entity_poly.pdbx_strand_id
1 'polypeptide(L)'
;PLASSHFTTEGEVEFRSILYVPSIAPMGKEDMVNPKTKNIRLYVKRVFISDDFDGELFPRYLSFIKGVVDSNDLPLNVSREILQESRIVRIMRKRLVRKAFDMILGLSMSENKD
;
A
#
# COMPACT_ATOMS: atom_id res chain seq x y z
N PRO A 1 14.55 -6.37 2.30
CA PRO A 1 13.14 -6.61 2.67
C PRO A 1 12.93 -8.12 2.82
N LEU A 2 12.03 -8.59 3.69
CA LEU A 2 11.74 -10.04 3.81
C LEU A 2 11.01 -10.55 2.57
N ALA A 3 10.07 -9.75 2.06
CA ALA A 3 9.38 -10.00 0.82
C ALA A 3 9.10 -8.69 0.11
N SER A 4 8.97 -8.74 -1.21
CA SER A 4 8.59 -7.61 -2.05
C SER A 4 7.69 -8.05 -3.19
N SER A 5 6.75 -7.19 -3.58
CA SER A 5 5.86 -7.40 -4.70
C SER A 5 5.83 -6.15 -5.56
N HIS A 6 6.26 -6.26 -6.81
CA HIS A 6 6.15 -5.22 -7.82
C HIS A 6 5.14 -5.67 -8.86
N PHE A 7 4.06 -4.92 -9.04
CA PHE A 7 2.99 -5.29 -9.96
C PHE A 7 2.33 -4.08 -10.60
N THR A 8 1.71 -4.34 -11.74
CA THR A 8 0.78 -3.42 -12.40
C THR A 8 -0.60 -4.06 -12.36
N THR A 9 -1.62 -3.23 -12.20
CA THR A 9 -3.02 -3.64 -12.29
C THR A 9 -3.66 -2.96 -13.50
N GLU A 10 -4.45 -3.72 -14.24
CA GLU A 10 -5.15 -3.30 -15.47
C GLU A 10 -6.68 -3.34 -15.28
N GLY A 11 -7.44 -2.81 -16.23
CA GLY A 11 -8.90 -2.87 -16.26
C GLY A 11 -9.58 -1.65 -15.62
N GLU A 12 -10.54 -1.87 -14.72
CA GLU A 12 -11.36 -0.77 -14.15
C GLU A 12 -10.54 0.32 -13.43
N VAL A 13 -9.40 -0.03 -12.83
CA VAL A 13 -8.48 0.93 -12.21
C VAL A 13 -7.03 0.52 -12.49
N GLU A 14 -6.31 1.40 -13.16
CA GLU A 14 -4.91 1.23 -13.53
C GLU A 14 -3.96 1.94 -12.56
N PHE A 15 -3.03 1.16 -12.02
CA PHE A 15 -1.94 1.66 -11.21
C PHE A 15 -0.77 0.68 -11.18
N ARG A 16 0.40 1.20 -10.83
CA ARG A 16 1.61 0.43 -10.54
C ARG A 16 1.91 0.52 -9.06
N SER A 17 2.41 -0.55 -8.47
CA SER A 17 2.72 -0.57 -7.06
C SER A 17 3.94 -1.42 -6.76
N ILE A 18 4.75 -0.93 -5.82
CA ILE A 18 5.81 -1.70 -5.18
C ILE A 18 5.48 -1.74 -3.69
N LEU A 19 5.26 -2.94 -3.16
CA LEU A 19 5.03 -3.21 -1.75
C LEU A 19 6.17 -4.07 -1.21
N TYR A 20 6.52 -3.91 0.06
CA TYR A 20 7.49 -4.76 0.72
C TYR A 20 7.25 -4.89 2.23
N VAL A 21 7.71 -6.02 2.77
CA VAL A 21 7.77 -6.28 4.21
C VAL A 21 9.17 -5.92 4.73
N PRO A 22 9.29 -5.00 5.70
CA PRO A 22 10.58 -4.69 6.34
C PRO A 22 11.17 -5.91 7.05
N SER A 23 12.50 -6.04 7.05
CA SER A 23 13.21 -7.13 7.75
C SER A 23 13.37 -6.94 9.25
N ILE A 24 13.13 -5.73 9.72
CA ILE A 24 13.20 -5.36 11.13
C ILE A 24 11.88 -4.70 11.46
N ALA A 25 11.24 -5.17 12.54
CA ALA A 25 10.04 -4.54 13.05
C ALA A 25 10.33 -3.09 13.44
N PRO A 26 9.38 -2.15 13.25
CA PRO A 26 9.54 -0.78 13.72
C PRO A 26 9.81 -0.77 15.24
N MET A 27 10.98 -0.29 15.67
CA MET A 27 11.40 -0.35 17.08
C MET A 27 10.93 0.86 17.92
N GLY A 28 10.20 1.81 17.33
CA GLY A 28 9.71 3.00 18.03
C GLY A 28 8.45 2.73 18.84
N LYS A 29 8.43 3.16 20.12
CA LYS A 29 7.20 3.16 20.95
C LYS A 29 6.02 3.85 20.25
N GLU A 30 6.28 4.90 19.48
CA GLU A 30 5.24 5.62 18.73
C GLU A 30 4.67 4.80 17.56
N ASP A 31 5.50 4.00 16.87
CA ASP A 31 5.07 3.11 15.79
C ASP A 31 4.22 1.94 16.31
N MET A 32 4.47 1.49 17.54
CA MET A 32 3.70 0.43 18.20
C MET A 32 2.36 0.93 18.77
N VAL A 33 2.34 2.14 19.33
CA VAL A 33 1.16 2.71 20.02
C VAL A 33 0.20 3.36 19.04
N ASN A 34 0.71 3.94 17.96
CA ASN A 34 -0.12 4.57 16.94
C ASN A 34 0.44 4.20 15.56
N PRO A 35 0.13 2.99 15.03
CA PRO A 35 0.64 2.55 13.75
C PRO A 35 0.13 3.49 12.65
N LYS A 36 0.90 4.55 12.38
CA LYS A 36 0.58 5.54 11.36
C LYS A 36 0.52 4.77 10.04
N THR A 37 -0.59 4.91 9.33
CA THR A 37 -0.80 4.28 8.02
C THR A 37 0.04 4.94 6.91
N LYS A 38 1.01 5.78 7.27
CA LYS A 38 1.89 6.59 6.40
C LYS A 38 2.99 5.79 5.69
N ASN A 39 2.84 4.47 5.65
CA ASN A 39 3.82 3.57 5.07
C ASN A 39 3.63 3.36 3.56
N ILE A 40 2.48 3.78 3.00
CA ILE A 40 2.19 3.74 1.57
C ILE A 40 2.08 5.16 1.01
N ARG A 41 2.92 5.48 0.03
CA ARG A 41 2.88 6.78 -0.67
C ARG A 41 2.09 6.67 -1.96
N LEU A 42 1.10 7.54 -2.15
CA LEU A 42 0.36 7.67 -3.39
C LEU A 42 1.00 8.73 -4.29
N TYR A 43 1.21 8.32 -5.53
CA TYR A 43 1.60 9.15 -6.65
C TYR A 43 0.50 9.10 -7.71
N VAL A 44 0.36 10.21 -8.42
CA VAL A 44 -0.49 10.31 -9.59
C VAL A 44 0.37 10.83 -10.72
N LYS A 45 0.50 10.05 -11.80
CA LYS A 45 1.38 10.39 -12.93
C LYS A 45 2.78 10.80 -12.46
N ARG A 46 3.34 10.04 -11.51
CA ARG A 46 4.66 10.26 -10.87
C ARG A 46 4.77 11.53 -10.00
N VAL A 47 3.68 12.23 -9.74
CA VAL A 47 3.64 13.37 -8.80
C VAL A 47 3.17 12.87 -7.44
N PHE A 48 3.93 13.16 -6.38
CA PHE A 48 3.53 12.79 -5.02
C PHE A 48 2.28 13.55 -4.60
N ILE A 49 1.28 12.82 -4.08
CA ILE A 49 0.02 13.41 -3.62
C ILE A 49 -0.05 13.38 -2.09
N SER A 50 0.06 12.19 -1.51
CA SER A 50 -0.09 12.00 -0.06
C SER A 50 0.46 10.64 0.35
N ASP A 51 0.84 10.51 1.61
CA ASP A 51 1.05 9.26 2.33
C ASP A 51 0.04 9.05 3.48
N ASP A 52 -0.78 10.05 3.76
CA ASP A 52 -1.73 10.06 4.87
C ASP A 52 -3.14 9.86 4.34
N PHE A 53 -3.67 8.65 4.54
CA PHE A 53 -4.96 8.18 4.05
C PHE A 53 -5.89 7.67 5.16
N ASP A 54 -5.52 7.83 6.44
CA ASP A 54 -6.24 7.29 7.60
C ASP A 54 -6.73 5.83 7.46
N GLY A 55 -5.96 5.01 6.74
CA GLY A 55 -6.29 3.60 6.51
C GLY A 55 -7.22 3.31 5.32
N GLU A 56 -7.55 4.31 4.50
CA GLU A 56 -8.36 4.11 3.29
C GLU A 56 -7.61 3.38 2.18
N LEU A 57 -6.30 3.63 2.02
CA LEU A 57 -5.50 2.95 1.01
C LEU A 57 -5.00 1.58 1.48
N PHE A 58 -4.75 1.43 2.78
CA PHE A 58 -4.23 0.21 3.38
C PHE A 58 -4.78 0.03 4.80
N PRO A 59 -5.28 -1.17 5.17
CA PRO A 59 -5.86 -1.39 6.49
C PRO A 59 -4.80 -1.32 7.60
N ARG A 60 -5.20 -0.85 8.79
CA ARG A 60 -4.30 -0.67 9.94
C ARG A 60 -3.54 -1.94 10.35
N TYR A 61 -4.14 -3.11 10.20
CA TYR A 61 -3.49 -4.40 10.52
C TYR A 61 -2.36 -4.77 9.56
N LEU A 62 -2.26 -4.15 8.38
CA LEU A 62 -1.11 -4.27 7.46
C LEU A 62 -0.24 -3.01 7.43
N SER A 63 -0.35 -2.15 8.45
CA SER A 63 0.41 -0.89 8.52
C SER A 63 1.92 -1.07 8.46
N PHE A 64 2.46 -2.24 8.81
CA PHE A 64 3.89 -2.55 8.70
C PHE A 64 4.39 -2.69 7.26
N ILE A 65 3.51 -2.91 6.28
CA ILE A 65 3.87 -2.97 4.87
C ILE A 65 4.18 -1.57 4.37
N LYS A 66 5.32 -1.45 3.70
CA LYS A 66 5.79 -0.20 3.11
C LYS A 66 5.70 -0.27 1.60
N GLY A 67 5.52 0.87 0.95
CA GLY A 67 5.42 0.88 -0.50
C GLY A 67 5.04 2.20 -1.14
N VAL A 68 4.93 2.14 -2.45
CA VAL A 68 4.50 3.25 -3.31
C VAL A 68 3.44 2.76 -4.28
N VAL A 69 2.49 3.61 -4.60
CA VAL A 69 1.41 3.36 -5.56
C VAL A 69 1.37 4.53 -6.53
N ASP A 70 1.51 4.29 -7.82
CA ASP A 70 1.43 5.31 -8.88
C ASP A 70 0.22 5.04 -9.76
N SER A 71 -0.81 5.88 -9.65
CA SER A 71 -2.05 5.78 -10.41
C SER A 71 -2.03 6.67 -11.65
N ASN A 72 -2.53 6.15 -12.77
CA ASN A 72 -2.75 6.95 -13.98
C ASN A 72 -4.16 7.54 -14.06
N ASP A 73 -5.11 6.97 -13.32
CA ASP A 73 -6.55 7.25 -13.44
C ASP A 73 -7.05 8.34 -12.49
N LEU A 74 -6.31 8.63 -11.43
CA LEU A 74 -6.66 9.71 -10.51
C LEU A 74 -6.31 11.09 -11.11
N PRO A 75 -7.13 12.13 -10.89
CA PRO A 75 -6.79 13.48 -11.30
C PRO A 75 -5.72 14.08 -10.37
N LEU A 76 -4.82 14.91 -10.93
CA LEU A 76 -3.73 15.56 -10.16
C LEU A 76 -4.26 16.58 -9.13
N ASN A 77 -5.36 17.26 -9.44
CA ASN A 77 -5.97 18.30 -8.62
C ASN A 77 -6.98 17.75 -7.60
N VAL A 78 -6.72 16.55 -7.07
CA VAL A 78 -7.61 15.87 -6.12
C VAL A 78 -7.27 16.26 -4.68
N SER A 79 -8.28 16.59 -3.87
CA SER A 79 -8.10 16.84 -2.44
C SER A 79 -8.05 15.52 -1.65
N ARG A 80 -7.60 15.59 -0.40
CA ARG A 80 -7.53 14.41 0.49
C ARG A 80 -8.93 13.86 0.82
N GLU A 81 -9.90 14.75 1.00
CA GLU A 81 -11.29 14.42 1.28
C GLU A 81 -11.91 13.66 0.10
N ILE A 82 -11.71 14.16 -1.13
CA ILE A 82 -12.21 13.50 -2.35
C ILE A 82 -11.58 12.12 -2.53
N LEU A 83 -10.29 11.97 -2.21
CA LEU A 83 -9.61 10.67 -2.26
C LEU A 83 -10.20 9.65 -1.29
N GLN A 84 -10.60 10.07 -0.09
CA GLN A 84 -11.19 9.18 0.92
C GLN A 84 -12.57 8.65 0.49
N GLU A 85 -13.38 9.47 -0.20
CA GLU A 85 -14.70 9.06 -0.70
C GLU A 85 -14.64 8.34 -2.06
N SER A 86 -13.47 8.35 -2.71
CA SER A 86 -13.32 7.85 -4.08
C SER A 86 -13.54 6.34 -4.21
N ARG A 87 -14.45 5.96 -5.11
CA ARG A 87 -14.63 4.56 -5.53
C ARG A 87 -13.32 3.96 -6.07
N ILE A 88 -12.51 4.75 -6.76
CA ILE A 88 -11.22 4.31 -7.32
C ILE A 88 -10.29 3.88 -6.18
N VAL A 89 -10.15 4.70 -5.13
CA VAL A 89 -9.30 4.38 -3.96
C VAL A 89 -9.79 3.12 -3.25
N ARG A 90 -11.10 2.92 -3.13
CA ARG A 90 -11.67 1.67 -2.55
C ARG A 90 -11.33 0.43 -3.36
N ILE A 91 -11.33 0.52 -4.70
CA ILE A 91 -10.92 -0.58 -5.59
C ILE A 91 -9.41 -0.82 -5.48
N MET A 92 -8.60 0.24 -5.47
CA MET A 92 -7.15 0.16 -5.27
C MET A 92 -6.83 -0.56 -3.96
N ARG A 93 -7.45 -0.15 -2.85
CA ARG A 93 -7.31 -0.80 -1.53
C ARG A 93 -7.52 -2.31 -1.62
N LYS A 94 -8.60 -2.77 -2.24
CA LYS A 94 -8.89 -4.22 -2.39
C LYS A 94 -7.78 -4.94 -3.16
N ARG A 95 -7.30 -4.35 -4.27
CA ARG A 95 -6.22 -4.93 -5.09
C ARG A 95 -4.89 -4.98 -4.35
N LEU A 96 -4.54 -3.89 -3.66
CA LEU A 96 -3.34 -3.76 -2.83
C LEU A 96 -3.33 -4.79 -1.68
N VAL A 97 -4.42 -4.91 -0.94
CA VAL A 97 -4.55 -5.87 0.18
C VAL A 97 -4.43 -7.31 -0.32
N ARG A 98 -5.04 -7.65 -1.46
CA ARG A 98 -4.89 -8.98 -2.05
C ARG A 98 -3.42 -9.29 -2.38
N LYS A 99 -2.73 -8.36 -3.04
CA LYS A 99 -1.31 -8.53 -3.39
C LYS A 99 -0.39 -8.59 -2.17
N ALA A 100 -0.74 -7.90 -1.09
CA ALA A 100 -0.03 -8.02 0.17
C ALA A 100 -0.17 -9.43 0.78
N PHE A 101 -1.38 -10.00 0.79
CA PHE A 101 -1.57 -11.37 1.26
C PHE A 101 -0.88 -12.40 0.37
N ASP A 102 -0.94 -12.24 -0.96
CA ASP A 102 -0.21 -13.10 -1.90
C ASP A 102 1.30 -13.09 -1.61
N MET A 103 1.86 -11.91 -1.32
CA MET A 103 3.27 -11.74 -0.96
C MET A 103 3.63 -12.41 0.38
N ILE A 104 2.79 -12.23 1.41
CA ILE A 104 2.99 -12.85 2.74
C ILE A 104 2.88 -14.39 2.64
N LEU A 105 1.93 -14.90 1.87
CA LEU A 105 1.78 -16.34 1.62
C LEU A 105 3.01 -16.89 0.88
N GLY A 106 3.55 -16.14 -0.10
CA GLY A 106 4.80 -16.49 -0.76
C GLY A 106 5.96 -16.63 0.23
N LEU A 107 6.06 -15.69 1.18
CA LEU A 107 7.07 -15.71 2.24
C LEU A 107 6.92 -16.94 3.16
N SER A 108 5.70 -17.26 3.61
CA SER A 108 5.47 -18.42 4.49
C SER A 108 5.76 -19.75 3.81
N MET A 109 5.60 -19.83 2.48
CA MET A 109 5.90 -21.05 1.72
C MET A 109 7.40 -21.21 1.43
N SER A 110 8.17 -20.11 1.37
CA SER A 110 9.63 -20.17 1.21
C SER A 110 10.35 -20.60 2.49
N GLU A 111 9.85 -20.24 3.68
CA GLU A 111 10.46 -20.62 4.96
C GLU A 111 10.28 -22.11 5.30
N ASN A 112 9.29 -22.80 4.69
CA ASN A 112 9.04 -24.23 4.92
C ASN A 112 9.83 -25.18 3.99
N LYS A 113 10.75 -24.64 3.17
CA LYS A 113 11.58 -25.43 2.25
C LYS A 113 12.99 -25.73 2.78
N ASP A 114 13.33 -25.19 3.94
CA ASP A 114 14.53 -25.50 4.71
C ASP A 114 14.17 -26.33 5.95
#